data_AF-A0A8C4FBQ9-F1
#
_entry.id   AF-A0A8C4FBQ9-F1
#
_cell.length_a   1.000
_cell.length_b   1.000
_cell.length_c   1.000
_cell.angle_alpha   90.00
_cell.angle_beta   90.00
_cell.angle_gamma   90.00
#
_symmetry.space_group_name_H-M   'P 1'
#
loop_
_entity.id
_entity.type
_entity.pdbx_description
1 polymer ?
#
loop_
_entity_poly.entity_id
_entity_poly.type
_entity_poly.pdbx_seq_one_letter_code
_entity_poly.pdbx_strand_id
1 'polypeptide(L)'
;CVRKVSILLGSLEDLVAEEFKKFKWYLQQSEVLEGFPAIPKGRLENADRVDTVDQMVQTYCIHKHLLMLLLLLDDHPVLGSESALR
;
A
#
# COMPACT_ATOMS: atom_id res chain seq x y z
N CYS A 1 -0.89 8.41 -7.89
CA CYS A 1 -1.31 7.05 -7.50
C CYS A 1 -0.99 6.02 -8.59
N VAL A 2 -1.29 6.28 -9.87
CA VAL A 2 -1.08 5.37 -11.00
C VAL A 2 0.31 4.72 -11.05
N ARG A 3 1.41 5.48 -10.87
CA ARG A 3 2.78 4.94 -10.89
C ARG A 3 3.10 3.94 -9.77
N LYS A 4 2.40 3.99 -8.63
CA LYS A 4 2.66 3.12 -7.46
C LYS A 4 1.84 1.83 -7.49
N VAL A 5 0.68 1.86 -8.14
CA VAL A 5 -0.16 0.67 -8.39
C VAL A 5 0.60 -0.35 -9.24
N SER A 6 1.35 0.10 -10.24
CA SER A 6 2.17 -0.78 -11.08
C SER A 6 3.29 -1.48 -10.32
N ILE A 7 3.92 -0.80 -9.35
CA ILE A 7 5.00 -1.39 -8.54
C ILE A 7 4.42 -2.44 -7.59
N LEU A 8 3.31 -2.11 -6.93
CA LEU A 8 2.63 -3.04 -6.04
C LEU A 8 2.16 -4.30 -6.78
N LEU A 9 1.57 -4.14 -7.97
CA LEU A 9 1.16 -5.28 -8.78
C LEU A 9 2.35 -6.16 -9.15
N GLY A 10 3.46 -5.58 -9.62
CA GLY A 10 4.68 -6.34 -9.92
C GLY A 10 5.20 -7.10 -8.70
N SER A 11 5.25 -6.47 -7.53
CA SER A 11 5.64 -7.15 -6.30
C SER A 11 4.71 -8.31 -5.94
N LEU A 12 3.40 -8.19 -6.17
CA LEU A 12 2.44 -9.27 -5.94
C LEU A 12 2.57 -10.40 -6.96
N GLU A 13 2.93 -10.07 -8.21
CA GLU A 13 3.20 -11.04 -9.29
C GLU A 13 4.42 -11.90 -9.00
N ASP A 14 5.45 -11.35 -8.36
CA ASP A 14 6.65 -12.07 -7.95
C ASP A 14 6.41 -13.04 -6.77
N LEU A 15 5.33 -12.84 -5.99
CA LEU A 15 5.00 -13.74 -4.87
C LEU A 15 4.47 -15.09 -5.37
N VAL A 16 5.00 -16.17 -4.80
CA VAL A 16 4.41 -17.50 -5.01
C VAL A 16 3.05 -17.60 -4.28
N ALA A 17 2.24 -18.59 -4.65
CA ALA A 17 0.86 -18.70 -4.17
C ALA A 17 0.72 -18.72 -2.64
N GLU A 18 1.61 -19.42 -1.94
CA GLU A 18 1.62 -19.49 -0.47
C GLU A 18 1.97 -18.13 0.17
N GLU A 19 2.93 -17.41 -0.40
CA GLU A 19 3.30 -16.07 0.05
C GLU A 19 2.16 -15.07 -0.19
N PHE A 20 1.52 -15.16 -1.36
CA PHE A 20 0.37 -14.32 -1.69
C PHE A 20 -0.82 -14.60 -0.75
N LYS A 21 -1.08 -15.87 -0.41
CA LYS A 21 -2.10 -16.25 0.56
C LYS A 21 -1.80 -15.67 1.94
N LYS A 22 -0.54 -15.73 2.39
CA LYS A 22 -0.10 -15.14 3.66
C LYS A 22 -0.21 -13.61 3.64
N PHE A 23 0.12 -12.98 2.52
CA PHE A 23 -0.07 -11.54 2.31
C PHE A 23 -1.54 -11.14 2.46
N LYS A 24 -2.48 -11.85 1.80
CA LYS A 24 -3.92 -11.61 1.97
C LYS A 24 -4.38 -11.81 3.42
N TRP A 25 -3.76 -12.71 4.17
CA TRP A 25 -4.05 -12.88 5.60
C TRP A 25 -3.59 -11.67 6.43
N TYR A 26 -2.41 -11.10 6.15
CA TYR A 26 -1.94 -9.89 6.82
C TYR A 26 -2.83 -8.68 6.57
N LEU A 27 -3.36 -8.53 5.35
CA LEU A 27 -4.31 -7.45 5.02
C LEU A 27 -5.61 -7.49 5.84
N GLN A 28 -5.92 -8.63 6.47
CA GLN A 28 -7.10 -8.80 7.33
C GLN A 28 -6.80 -8.45 8.80
N GLN A 29 -5.53 -8.27 9.18
CA GLN A 29 -5.14 -8.02 10.56
C GLN A 29 -5.05 -6.51 10.83
N SER A 30 -6.06 -5.94 11.48
CA SER A 30 -6.06 -4.51 11.83
C SER A 30 -4.93 -4.12 12.78
N GLU A 31 -4.48 -5.06 13.61
CA GLU A 31 -3.40 -4.86 14.59
C GLU A 31 -2.02 -4.77 13.93
N VAL A 32 -1.82 -5.48 12.81
CA VAL A 32 -0.55 -5.49 12.06
C VAL A 32 -0.41 -4.23 11.21
N LEU A 33 -1.53 -3.63 10.82
CA LEU A 33 -1.58 -2.50 9.91
C LEU A 33 -1.58 -1.14 10.63
N GLU A 34 -1.09 -1.05 11.87
CA GLU A 34 -0.88 0.16 12.68
C GLU A 34 -1.64 1.44 12.21
N GLY A 35 -2.96 1.45 12.36
CA GLY A 35 -3.80 2.61 12.04
C GLY A 35 -4.44 2.61 10.64
N PHE A 36 -4.22 1.58 9.83
CA PHE A 36 -4.95 1.35 8.58
C PHE A 36 -6.11 0.36 8.79
N PRO A 37 -7.26 0.58 8.11
CA PRO A 37 -8.42 -0.30 8.23
C PRO A 37 -8.15 -1.66 7.59
N ALA A 38 -8.40 -2.75 8.31
CA ALA A 38 -8.28 -4.10 7.75
C ALA A 38 -9.27 -4.32 6.59
N ILE A 39 -8.82 -5.07 5.58
CA ILE A 39 -9.67 -5.51 4.48
C ILE A 39 -10.43 -6.78 4.91
N PRO A 40 -11.77 -6.82 4.81
CA PRO A 40 -12.55 -7.98 5.19
C PRO A 40 -12.16 -9.24 4.41
N LYS A 41 -12.06 -10.40 5.10
CA LYS A 41 -11.73 -11.69 4.47
C LYS A 41 -12.57 -11.99 3.23
N GLY A 42 -13.88 -11.72 3.26
CA GLY A 42 -14.78 -12.00 2.14
C GLY A 42 -14.41 -11.24 0.86
N ARG A 43 -13.71 -10.11 0.95
CA ARG A 43 -13.20 -9.39 -0.22
C ARG A 43 -11.89 -9.94 -0.77
N LEU A 44 -11.14 -10.68 0.06
CA LEU A 44 -9.82 -11.21 -0.28
C LEU A 44 -9.81 -12.72 -0.58
N GLU A 45 -10.84 -13.46 -0.16
CA GLU A 45 -10.86 -14.92 -0.29
C GLU A 45 -10.62 -15.39 -1.74
N ASN A 46 -11.38 -14.81 -2.68
CA ASN A 46 -11.29 -15.13 -4.11
C ASN A 46 -10.58 -14.06 -4.95
N ALA A 47 -10.05 -13.02 -4.31
CA ALA A 47 -9.33 -11.95 -5.02
C ALA A 47 -8.02 -12.50 -5.61
N ASP A 48 -7.84 -12.22 -6.90
CA ASP A 48 -6.56 -12.38 -7.57
C ASP A 48 -5.60 -11.22 -7.22
N ARG A 49 -4.44 -11.18 -7.87
CA ARG A 49 -3.41 -10.16 -7.60
C ARG A 49 -3.91 -8.76 -7.96
N VAL A 50 -4.58 -8.61 -9.09
CA VAL A 50 -5.10 -7.34 -9.57
C VAL A 50 -6.26 -6.88 -8.68
N ASP A 51 -7.18 -7.79 -8.35
CA ASP A 51 -8.27 -7.53 -7.42
C ASP A 51 -7.74 -7.10 -6.05
N THR A 52 -6.68 -7.75 -5.55
CA THR A 52 -6.09 -7.42 -4.26
C THR A 52 -5.46 -6.03 -4.27
N VAL A 53 -4.74 -5.67 -5.35
CA VAL A 53 -4.23 -4.30 -5.54
C VAL A 53 -5.37 -3.30 -5.55
N ASP A 54 -6.46 -3.59 -6.25
CA ASP A 54 -7.62 -2.69 -6.32
C ASP A 54 -8.27 -2.52 -4.93
N GLN A 55 -8.46 -3.61 -4.18
CA GLN A 55 -8.96 -3.55 -2.79
C GLN A 55 -8.04 -2.72 -1.89
N MET A 56 -6.71 -2.86 -2.03
CA MET A 56 -5.74 -2.05 -1.28
C MET A 56 -5.80 -0.57 -1.67
N VAL A 57 -5.97 -0.24 -2.95
CA VAL A 57 -6.12 1.15 -3.41
C VAL A 57 -7.42 1.74 -2.86
N GLN A 58 -8.53 1.02 -2.97
CA GLN A 58 -9.82 1.48 -2.42
C GLN A 58 -9.74 1.67 -0.90
N THR A 59 -9.06 0.78 -0.18
CA THR A 59 -9.04 0.81 1.29
C THR A 59 -8.04 1.85 1.82
N TYR A 60 -6.85 1.94 1.23
CA TYR A 60 -5.74 2.73 1.77
C TYR A 60 -5.45 4.01 0.98
N CYS A 61 -5.75 4.07 -0.33
CA CYS A 61 -5.47 5.27 -1.14
C CYS A 61 -6.58 6.33 -1.11
N ILE A 62 -7.77 6.03 -0.58
CA ILE A 62 -8.80 7.05 -0.34
C ILE A 62 -8.32 8.10 0.69
N HIS A 63 -7.35 7.74 1.54
CA HIS A 63 -6.66 8.67 2.44
C HIS A 63 -5.30 9.07 1.87
N LYS A 64 -5.31 9.88 0.79
CA LYS A 64 -4.14 10.47 0.09
C LYS A 64 -3.04 11.03 1.01
N HIS A 65 -3.40 11.41 2.24
CA HIS A 65 -2.50 11.95 3.25
C HIS A 65 -1.55 10.91 3.89
N LEU A 66 -2.01 9.67 4.09
CA LEU A 66 -1.25 8.63 4.81
C LEU A 66 -0.08 8.09 3.97
N LEU A 67 -0.29 7.97 2.65
CA LEU A 67 0.75 7.53 1.72
C LEU A 67 1.83 8.61 1.48
N MET A 68 1.50 9.90 1.67
CA MET A 68 2.51 10.97 1.62
C MET A 68 3.47 10.85 2.81
N LEU A 69 2.97 10.58 4.01
CA LEU A 69 3.81 10.40 5.20
C LEU A 69 4.65 9.11 5.12
N LEU A 70 4.06 8.00 4.67
CA LEU A 70 4.76 6.70 4.58
C LEU A 70 5.85 6.68 3.48
N LEU A 71 5.73 7.50 2.44
CA LEU A 71 6.70 7.56 1.34
C LEU A 71 7.71 8.71 1.46
N LEU A 72 7.53 9.62 2.41
CA LEU A 72 8.58 10.58 2.80
C LEU A 72 9.65 9.94 3.69
N LEU A 73 9.48 8.67 4.10
CA LEU A 73 10.42 7.97 4.97
C LEU A 73 11.47 7.13 4.23
N ASP A 74 11.31 6.88 2.93
CA ASP A 74 12.26 6.00 2.19
C ASP A 74 12.99 6.68 1.02
N ASP A 75 12.58 7.86 0.55
CA ASP A 75 13.34 8.61 -0.47
C ASP A 75 12.99 10.11 -0.47
N HIS A 76 13.79 10.95 0.20
CA HIS A 76 14.41 12.16 -0.38
C HIS A 76 15.26 12.95 0.66
N PRO A 77 16.45 13.46 0.26
CA PRO A 77 17.26 14.40 1.03
C PRO A 77 16.53 15.70 1.43
N VAL A 78 17.08 16.34 2.47
CA VAL A 78 16.62 17.59 3.06
C VAL A 78 16.22 18.63 2.00
N LEU A 79 15.14 19.36 2.30
CA LEU A 79 14.62 20.52 1.57
C LEU A 79 15.73 21.54 1.28
N GLY A 80 16.42 21.37 0.15
CA GLY A 80 17.29 22.37 -0.44
C GLY A 80 16.50 23.25 -1.39
N SER A 81 15.79 24.24 -0.84
CA SER A 81 15.55 25.56 -1.46
C SER A 81 14.56 26.39 -0.62
N GLU A 82 14.97 26.77 0.60
CA GLU A 82 14.55 28.07 1.14
C GLU A 82 15.41 29.16 0.49
N SER A 83 15.28 29.34 -0.83
CA SER A 83 15.60 30.63 -1.46
C SER A 83 14.39 31.55 -1.28
N ALA A 84 14.13 31.94 -0.03
CA ALA A 84 13.22 33.02 0.33
C ALA A 84 13.42 33.45 1.81
N LEU A 85 14.66 33.61 2.26
CA LEU A 85 14.94 34.55 3.35
C LEU A 85 16.03 35.52 2.87
N ARG A 86 15.55 36.73 2.61
CA ARG A 86 16.20 38.05 2.70
C ARG A 86 17.72 38.11 2.83
#